data_AF-A0A1G1DDP2-F1
#
_entry.id   AF-A0A1G1DDP2-F1
#
_cell.length_a   1.000
_cell.length_b   1.000
_cell.length_c   1.000
_cell.angle_alpha   90.00
_cell.angle_beta   90.00
_cell.angle_gamma   90.00
#
_symmetry.space_group_name_H-M   'P 1'
#
loop_
_entity.id
_entity.type
_entity.pdbx_description
1 polymer ?
#
loop_
_entity_poly.entity_id
_entity_poly.type
_entity_poly.pdbx_seq_one_letter_code
_entity_poly.pdbx_strand_id
1 'polypeptide(L)'
;MKQSNLKLISLVILALLSPACNKSVIRQSFDGKLSILEGNRVIYEYCQGCHSHRNLLSDDHVIEVSKKYPSEMYKRAKECRTCHYIEENFWGDITRKTWFPNQVSSKE
;
A
#
# COMPACT_ATOMS: atom_id res chain seq x y z
N MET A 1 -35.73 24.73 19.27
CA MET A 1 -34.78 24.51 18.16
C MET A 1 -33.31 24.33 18.60
N LYS A 2 -32.99 23.62 19.71
CA LYS A 2 -31.61 23.66 20.26
C LYS A 2 -30.86 22.32 20.36
N GLN A 3 -31.55 21.17 20.47
CA GLN A 3 -30.87 19.90 20.80
C GLN A 3 -30.79 18.89 19.65
N SER A 4 -31.81 18.85 18.78
CA SER A 4 -31.86 17.99 17.60
C SER A 4 -30.85 18.40 16.52
N ASN A 5 -30.71 19.71 16.28
CA ASN A 5 -29.75 20.26 15.32
C ASN A 5 -28.30 20.01 15.75
N LEU A 6 -28.01 20.05 17.05
CA LEU A 6 -26.67 19.81 17.58
C LEU A 6 -26.23 18.34 17.43
N LYS A 7 -27.16 17.40 17.61
CA LYS A 7 -26.91 15.97 17.33
C LYS A 7 -26.71 15.70 15.84
N LEU A 8 -27.48 16.37 14.98
CA LEU A 8 -27.33 16.26 13.53
C LEU A 8 -25.96 16.77 13.06
N ILE A 9 -25.54 17.93 13.57
CA ILE A 9 -24.23 18.52 13.28
C ILE A 9 -23.09 17.61 13.77
N SER A 10 -23.21 17.05 14.97
CA SER A 10 -22.21 16.12 15.51
C SER A 10 -22.08 14.82 14.70
N LEU A 11 -23.19 14.30 14.16
CA LEU A 11 -23.18 13.14 13.26
C LEU A 11 -22.53 13.44 11.90
N VAL A 12 -22.77 14.64 11.36
CA VAL A 12 -22.15 15.09 10.11
C VAL A 12 -20.65 15.28 10.27
N ILE A 13 -20.19 15.87 11.38
CA ILE A 13 -18.76 16.05 11.67
C ILE A 13 -18.04 14.70 11.82
N LEU A 14 -18.67 13.72 12.48
CA LEU A 14 -18.11 12.38 12.65
C LEU A 14 -18.02 11.61 11.31
N ALA A 15 -18.95 11.85 10.38
CA ALA A 15 -18.91 11.29 9.03
C ALA A 15 -17.86 11.95 8.11
N LEU A 16 -17.44 13.18 8.41
CA LEU A 16 -16.42 13.92 7.64
C LEU A 16 -14.98 13.51 8.00
N LEU A 17 -14.76 12.80 9.12
CA LEU A 17 -13.47 12.18 9.47
C LEU A 17 -13.26 10.86 8.70
N SER A 18 -13.46 10.92 7.39
CA SER A 18 -13.31 9.78 6.48
C SER A 18 -11.82 9.45 6.22
N PRO A 19 -11.47 8.20 5.87
CA PRO A 19 -10.11 7.64 5.81
C PRO A 19 -9.18 8.21 4.71
N ALA A 20 -9.47 9.39 4.18
CA ALA A 20 -8.75 10.03 3.07
C ALA A 20 -7.26 10.27 3.37
N CYS A 21 -6.89 10.49 4.64
CA CYS A 21 -5.50 10.68 5.04
C CYS A 21 -4.64 9.43 4.77
N ASN A 22 -5.19 8.23 4.96
CA ASN A 22 -4.45 6.98 4.82
C ASN A 22 -4.15 6.64 3.34
N LYS A 23 -5.08 6.92 2.43
CA LYS A 23 -4.91 6.69 0.99
C LYS A 23 -3.75 7.50 0.38
N SER A 24 -3.60 8.76 0.82
CA SER A 24 -2.53 9.64 0.36
C SER A 24 -1.14 9.10 0.74
N VAL A 25 -0.98 8.62 1.96
CA VAL A 25 0.32 8.11 2.46
C VAL A 25 0.69 6.79 1.77
N ILE A 26 -0.28 5.90 1.52
CA ILE A 26 -0.07 4.68 0.73
C ILE A 26 0.46 5.03 -0.66
N ARG A 27 -0.18 5.99 -1.34
CA ARG A 27 0.24 6.40 -2.68
C ARG A 27 1.64 7.03 -2.69
N GLN A 28 1.93 7.90 -1.73
CA GLN A 28 3.27 8.49 -1.57
C GLN A 28 4.35 7.41 -1.35
N SER A 29 4.02 6.34 -0.64
CA SER A 29 4.93 5.22 -0.39
C SER A 29 5.25 4.45 -1.68
N PHE A 30 4.23 4.11 -2.48
CA PHE A 30 4.42 3.44 -3.77
C PHE A 30 5.08 4.33 -4.83
N ASP A 31 4.85 5.65 -4.77
CA ASP A 31 5.51 6.64 -5.63
C ASP A 31 6.98 6.90 -5.24
N GLY A 32 7.44 6.38 -4.09
CA GLY A 32 8.81 6.59 -3.60
C GLY A 32 9.07 7.98 -3.04
N LYS A 33 8.03 8.66 -2.56
CA LYS A 33 8.11 10.01 -1.96
C LYS A 33 8.48 9.98 -0.47
N LEU A 34 8.37 8.82 0.17
CA LEU A 34 8.80 8.59 1.56
C LEU A 34 10.18 7.92 1.61
N SER A 35 10.82 7.94 2.78
CA SER A 35 12.06 7.19 2.99
C SER A 35 11.83 5.68 2.79
N ILE A 36 12.88 4.93 2.44
CA ILE A 36 12.80 3.46 2.24
C ILE A 36 12.16 2.76 3.45
N LEU A 37 12.58 3.14 4.66
CA LEU A 37 12.09 2.55 5.91
C LEU A 37 10.60 2.84 6.10
N GLU A 38 10.20 4.11 5.97
CA GLU A 38 8.82 4.54 6.17
C GLU A 38 7.88 4.02 5.08
N GLY A 39 8.29 4.12 3.82
CA GLY A 39 7.53 3.63 2.67
C GLY A 39 7.29 2.12 2.76
N ASN A 40 8.32 1.33 3.10
CA ASN A 40 8.14 -0.11 3.32
C ASN A 40 7.20 -0.40 4.48
N ARG A 41 7.31 0.33 5.60
CA ARG A 41 6.41 0.17 6.75
C ARG A 41 4.95 0.41 6.34
N VAL A 42 4.66 1.51 5.65
CA VAL A 42 3.30 1.83 5.19
C VAL A 42 2.77 0.80 4.20
N ILE A 43 3.57 0.42 3.20
CA ILE A 43 3.16 -0.57 2.19
C ILE A 43 2.90 -1.93 2.85
N TYR A 44 3.75 -2.31 3.81
CA TYR A 44 3.60 -3.53 4.57
C TYR A 44 2.31 -3.57 5.39
N GLU A 45 2.03 -2.52 6.18
CA GLU A 45 0.81 -2.42 6.97
C GLU A 45 -0.45 -2.48 6.08
N TYR A 46 -0.42 -1.81 4.92
CA TYR A 46 -1.47 -1.91 3.93
C TYR A 46 -1.63 -3.35 3.40
N CYS A 47 -0.54 -4.04 3.08
CA CYS A 47 -0.58 -5.43 2.62
C CYS A 47 -1.11 -6.39 3.70
N GLN A 48 -0.72 -6.23 4.96
CA GLN A 48 -1.25 -7.01 6.08
C GLN A 48 -2.75 -6.81 6.31
N GLY A 49 -3.29 -5.65 5.92
CA GLY A 49 -4.73 -5.39 5.90
C GLY A 49 -5.50 -6.36 4.99
N CYS A 50 -4.84 -7.00 4.02
CA CYS A 50 -5.43 -8.09 3.26
C CYS A 50 -5.35 -9.41 4.04
N HIS A 51 -6.47 -10.14 4.15
CA HIS A 51 -6.54 -11.45 4.81
C HIS A 51 -5.43 -12.43 4.38
N SER A 52 -5.00 -12.37 3.12
CA SER A 52 -3.94 -13.22 2.57
C SER A 52 -2.53 -12.97 3.12
N HIS A 53 -2.27 -11.83 3.77
CA HIS A 53 -0.94 -11.45 4.25
C HIS A 53 -0.90 -11.11 5.75
N ARG A 54 -1.91 -11.52 6.53
CA ARG A 54 -2.02 -11.18 7.96
C ARG A 54 -0.80 -11.61 8.80
N ASN A 55 -0.09 -12.66 8.38
CA ASN A 55 1.09 -13.20 9.08
C ASN A 55 2.41 -12.91 8.33
N LEU A 56 2.39 -12.00 7.35
CA LEU A 56 3.58 -11.60 6.61
C LEU A 56 4.53 -10.84 7.56
N LEU A 57 5.84 -11.11 7.50
CA LEU A 57 6.91 -10.26 8.07
C LEU A 57 7.65 -9.55 6.91
N SER A 58 7.77 -8.22 6.94
CA SER A 58 8.23 -7.42 5.78
C SER A 58 9.65 -7.78 5.33
N ASP A 59 10.55 -7.88 6.30
CA ASP A 59 11.98 -8.02 6.05
C ASP A 59 12.27 -9.42 5.52
N ASP A 60 11.63 -10.43 6.11
CA ASP A 60 11.70 -11.80 5.65
C ASP A 60 11.12 -11.94 4.24
N HIS A 61 9.99 -11.27 3.95
CA HIS A 61 9.35 -11.37 2.64
C HIS A 61 10.26 -10.91 1.50
N VAL A 62 10.86 -9.73 1.61
CA VAL A 62 11.74 -9.20 0.55
C VAL A 62 13.00 -10.07 0.40
N ILE A 63 13.58 -10.52 1.53
CA ILE A 63 14.78 -11.37 1.53
C ILE A 63 14.50 -12.75 0.95
N GLU A 64 13.35 -13.36 1.26
CA GLU A 64 13.00 -14.70 0.77
C GLU A 64 12.59 -14.68 -0.68
N VAL A 65 11.79 -13.70 -1.11
CA VAL A 65 11.26 -13.63 -2.47
C VAL A 65 12.34 -13.21 -3.47
N SER A 66 13.27 -12.33 -3.08
CA SER A 66 14.40 -11.93 -3.92
C SER A 66 15.29 -13.11 -4.33
N LYS A 67 15.42 -14.13 -3.47
CA LYS A 67 16.18 -15.37 -3.75
C LYS A 67 15.50 -16.28 -4.78
N LYS A 68 14.18 -16.16 -4.96
CA LYS A 68 13.39 -17.05 -5.84
C LYS A 68 13.42 -16.62 -7.30
N TYR A 69 13.80 -15.37 -7.59
CA TYR A 69 13.73 -14.81 -8.94
C TYR A 69 15.12 -14.60 -9.56
N PRO A 70 15.32 -14.97 -10.84
CA PRO A 70 16.62 -14.89 -11.49
C PRO A 70 17.03 -13.47 -11.89
N SER A 71 16.08 -12.56 -12.08
CA SER A 71 16.36 -11.17 -12.48
C SER A 71 17.04 -10.39 -11.35
N GLU A 72 18.08 -9.65 -11.74
CA GLU A 72 18.89 -8.83 -10.85
C GLU A 72 18.10 -7.74 -10.13
N MET A 73 17.06 -7.20 -10.77
CA MET A 73 16.14 -6.23 -10.17
C MET A 73 15.50 -6.78 -8.89
N TYR A 74 15.07 -8.04 -8.93
CA TYR A 74 14.43 -8.69 -7.78
C TYR A 74 15.42 -9.13 -6.72
N LYS A 75 16.61 -9.63 -7.11
CA LYS A 75 17.66 -10.02 -6.16
C LYS A 75 18.13 -8.86 -5.29
N ARG A 76 18.14 -7.65 -5.85
CA ARG A 76 18.59 -6.42 -5.17
C ARG A 76 17.44 -5.62 -4.57
N ALA A 77 16.20 -6.13 -4.63
CA ALA A 77 15.06 -5.43 -4.08
C ALA A 77 15.25 -5.18 -2.59
N LYS A 78 15.05 -3.92 -2.19
CA LYS A 78 15.01 -3.47 -0.80
C LYS A 78 13.66 -2.87 -0.43
N GLU A 79 12.77 -2.70 -1.41
CA GLU A 79 11.49 -2.06 -1.23
C GLU A 79 10.35 -2.92 -1.75
N CYS A 80 9.21 -2.88 -1.08
CA CYS A 80 8.00 -3.56 -1.54
C CYS A 80 7.57 -3.05 -2.93
N ARG A 81 7.77 -1.75 -3.20
CA ARG A 81 7.41 -1.10 -4.47
C ARG A 81 8.25 -1.56 -5.67
N THR A 82 9.37 -2.26 -5.44
CA THR A 82 10.17 -2.85 -6.52
C THR A 82 9.36 -3.91 -7.26
N CYS A 83 8.60 -4.72 -6.53
CA CYS A 83 7.80 -5.81 -7.09
C CYS A 83 6.32 -5.47 -7.18
N HIS A 84 5.84 -4.53 -6.35
CA HIS A 84 4.43 -4.21 -6.23
C HIS A 84 4.11 -2.79 -6.66
N TYR A 85 2.93 -2.62 -7.23
CA TYR A 85 2.38 -1.31 -7.56
C TYR A 85 0.92 -1.25 -7.12
N ILE A 86 0.33 -0.07 -7.15
CA ILE A 86 -1.08 0.13 -6.85
C ILE A 86 -1.83 0.65 -8.06
N GLU A 87 -3.07 0.21 -8.19
CA GLU A 87 -4.06 0.77 -9.11
C GLU A 87 -5.18 1.38 -8.27
N GLU A 88 -5.72 2.51 -8.73
CA GLU A 88 -6.85 3.18 -8.12
C GLU A 88 -8.02 3.15 -9.09
N ASN A 89 -9.17 2.63 -8.65
CA ASN A 89 -10.37 2.65 -9.47
C ASN A 89 -11.04 4.04 -9.44
N PHE A 90 -12.10 4.22 -10.23
CA PHE A 90 -12.84 5.48 -10.28
C PHE A 90 -13.44 5.92 -8.93
N TRP A 91 -13.72 4.96 -8.03
CA TRP A 91 -14.25 5.20 -6.69
C TRP A 91 -13.16 5.52 -5.65
N GLY A 92 -11.89 5.53 -6.08
CA GLY A 92 -10.74 5.78 -5.23
C GLY A 92 -10.33 4.56 -4.40
N ASP A 93 -10.79 3.36 -4.73
CA ASP A 93 -10.32 2.13 -4.08
C ASP A 93 -8.95 1.77 -4.63
N ILE A 94 -8.01 1.53 -3.71
CA ILE A 94 -6.65 1.16 -4.04
C ILE A 94 -6.56 -0.36 -4.02
N THR A 95 -5.98 -0.94 -5.08
CA THR A 95 -5.67 -2.37 -5.17
C THR A 95 -4.18 -2.55 -5.44
N ARG A 96 -3.53 -3.42 -4.66
CA ARG A 96 -2.12 -3.78 -4.90
C ARG A 96 -2.01 -4.86 -5.97
N LYS A 97 -1.11 -4.63 -6.91
CA LYS A 97 -0.72 -5.54 -7.99
C LYS A 97 0.76 -5.91 -7.85
N THR A 98 1.19 -6.88 -8.65
CA THR A 98 2.57 -7.40 -8.62
C THR A 98 3.09 -7.45 -10.05
N TRP A 99 4.29 -6.92 -10.27
CA TRP A 99 5.07 -7.16 -11.47
C TRP A 99 5.62 -8.57 -11.40
N PHE A 100 5.09 -9.47 -12.22
CA PHE A 100 5.63 -10.81 -12.33
C PHE A 100 6.86 -10.81 -13.25
N PRO A 101 7.84 -11.71 -13.03
CA PRO A 101 9.06 -11.74 -13.84
C PRO A 101 8.84 -11.81 -15.35
N ASN A 102 7.84 -12.57 -15.80
CA ASN A 102 7.46 -12.70 -17.21
C ASN A 102 6.90 -11.40 -17.83
N GLN A 103 6.52 -10.41 -17.01
CA GLN A 103 6.05 -9.09 -17.45
C GLN A 103 7.18 -8.06 -17.55
N VAL A 104 8.32 -8.34 -16.90
CA VAL A 104 9.49 -7.44 -16.86
C VAL A 104 10.59 -7.91 -17.80
N SER A 105 10.73 -9.23 -18.01
CA SER A 105 11.71 -9.83 -18.92
C SER A 105 11.50 -9.53 -20.41
N SER A 106 10.44 -8.80 -20.77
CA SER A 106 10.19 -8.35 -22.14
C SER A 106 10.63 -6.90 -22.38
N LYS A 107 11.29 -6.25 -21.42
CA LYS A 107 11.76 -4.86 -21.49
C LYS A 107 13.29 -4.71 -21.32
N GLU A 108 14.01 -5.82 -21.21
CA GLU A 108 15.49 -5.86 -21.17
C GLU A 108 16.05 -6.31 -22.53
#